data_AF-A0A9Q3KFC5-F1
#
_entry.id   AF-A0A9Q3KFC5-F1
#
_cell.length_a   1.000
_cell.length_b   1.000
_cell.length_c   1.000
_cell.angle_alpha   90.00
_cell.angle_beta   90.00
_cell.angle_gamma   90.00
#
_symmetry.space_group_name_H-M   'P 1'
#
loop_
_entity.id
_entity.type
_entity.pdbx_description
1 polymer ?
#
loop_
_entity_poly.entity_id
_entity_poly.type
_entity_poly.pdbx_seq_one_letter_code
_entity_poly.pdbx_strand_id
1 'polypeptide(L)' 'MHAKIFKPTADKARNVGLATNIAETSITIDGVVYGIDRGLVKEKPYNPCPAMQSLVVVPVPNNCAGKAGCVAPGKSF' A
#
# COMPACT_ATOMS: atom_id res chain seq x y z
N MET A 1 -11.14 -1.61 -13.36
CA MET A 1 -9.86 -0.89 -13.51
C MET A 1 -9.84 0.32 -12.57
N HIS A 2 -8.80 0.50 -11.77
CA HIS A 2 -8.64 1.64 -10.85
C HIS A 2 -8.23 2.93 -11.59
N ALA A 3 -9.09 3.48 -12.46
CA ALA A 3 -8.68 4.53 -13.41
C ALA A 3 -8.55 5.95 -12.80
N LYS A 4 -9.12 6.20 -11.62
CA LYS A 4 -9.10 7.55 -11.00
C LYS A 4 -7.77 7.89 -10.33
N ILE A 5 -7.02 6.90 -9.86
CA ILE A 5 -5.75 7.09 -9.13
C ILE A 5 -4.58 7.54 -10.03
N PHE A 6 -4.69 7.32 -11.35
CA PHE A 6 -3.68 7.73 -12.33
C PHE A 6 -3.94 9.11 -12.94
N LYS A 7 -5.02 9.80 -12.55
CA LYS A 7 -5.31 11.13 -13.09
C LYS A 7 -4.41 12.18 -12.44
N PRO A 8 -3.89 13.14 -13.22
CA PRO A 8 -3.11 14.24 -12.68
C PRO A 8 -3.99 15.06 -11.72
N THR A 9 -3.37 15.49 -10.63
CA THR A 9 -4.02 16.35 -9.62
C THR A 9 -3.99 17.81 -10.11
N ALA A 10 -5.01 18.59 -9.73
CA ALA A 10 -5.10 20.00 -10.07
C ALA A 10 -3.88 20.81 -9.57
N ASP A 11 -3.55 21.89 -10.25
CA ASP A 11 -2.45 22.79 -9.89
C ASP A 11 -2.52 23.20 -8.41
N LYS A 12 -1.40 22.99 -7.70
CA LYS A 12 -1.20 23.22 -6.25
C LYS A 12 -1.89 22.25 -5.28
N ALA A 13 -2.57 21.20 -5.74
CA ALA A 13 -3.09 20.15 -4.85
C ALA A 13 -2.12 18.94 -4.77
N ARG A 14 -2.13 18.25 -3.62
CA ARG A 14 -1.33 17.02 -3.41
C ARG A 14 -2.20 15.78 -3.69
N ASN A 15 -1.66 14.84 -4.46
CA ASN A 15 -2.31 13.53 -4.64
C ASN A 15 -2.08 12.67 -3.39
N VAL A 16 -3.16 12.27 -2.71
CA VAL A 16 -3.10 11.39 -1.54
C VAL A 16 -3.91 10.14 -1.84
N GLY A 17 -3.23 9.03 -2.06
CA GLY A 17 -3.84 7.71 -2.23
C GLY A 17 -3.88 6.95 -0.91
N LEU A 18 -5.08 6.56 -0.47
CA LEU A 18 -5.24 5.57 0.59
C LEU A 18 -5.37 4.19 -0.07
N ALA A 19 -4.41 3.31 0.21
CA ALA A 19 -4.39 1.97 -0.33
C ALA A 19 -4.06 0.96 0.78
N THR A 20 -4.46 -0.29 0.56
CA THR A 20 -3.97 -1.42 1.34
C THR A 20 -2.59 -1.84 0.80
N ASN A 21 -2.03 -2.93 1.33
CA ASN A 21 -0.84 -3.62 0.82
C ASN A 21 -0.80 -3.87 -0.72
N ILE A 22 -1.91 -3.70 -1.43
CA ILE A 22 -1.95 -3.70 -2.90
C ILE A 22 -1.06 -2.61 -3.51
N ALA A 23 -0.98 -1.42 -2.88
CA ALA A 23 -0.08 -0.36 -3.34
C ALA A 23 1.40 -0.67 -3.08
N GLU A 24 1.69 -1.51 -2.08
CA GLU A 24 3.06 -1.91 -1.74
C GLU A 24 3.66 -2.81 -2.84
N THR A 25 2.87 -3.77 -3.34
CA THR A 25 3.38 -4.83 -4.23
C THR A 25 2.96 -4.69 -5.69
N SER A 26 1.78 -4.13 -5.98
CA SER A 26 1.11 -4.38 -7.28
C SER A 26 0.83 -3.13 -8.12
N ILE A 27 0.83 -1.94 -7.53
CA ILE A 27 0.45 -0.70 -8.23
C ILE A 27 1.54 0.36 -8.05
N THR A 28 2.02 0.94 -9.15
CA THR A 28 2.92 2.10 -9.12
C THR A 28 2.12 3.31 -9.59
N ILE A 29 2.05 4.36 -8.76
CA ILE A 29 1.43 5.64 -9.12
C ILE A 29 2.56 6.63 -9.33
N ASP A 30 2.59 7.28 -10.50
CA ASP A 30 3.60 8.29 -10.80
C ASP A 30 3.46 9.50 -9.87
N GLY A 31 4.59 10.00 -9.37
CA GLY A 31 4.65 11.14 -8.46
C GLY A 31 4.47 10.81 -6.97
N VAL A 32 4.47 9.54 -6.57
CA VAL A 32 4.47 9.16 -5.14
C VAL A 32 5.88 9.27 -4.57
N VAL A 33 6.08 10.30 -3.73
CA VAL A 33 7.36 10.59 -3.06
C VAL A 33 7.37 10.12 -1.60
N TYR A 34 6.20 9.93 -0.99
CA TYR A 34 6.05 9.55 0.41
C TYR A 34 5.19 8.30 0.55
N GLY A 35 5.69 7.33 1.30
CA GLY A 35 4.95 6.15 1.76
C GLY A 35 4.81 6.22 3.28
N ILE A 36 3.60 6.00 3.79
CA ILE A 36 3.36 5.86 5.23
C ILE A 36 2.70 4.51 5.41
N ASP A 37 3.36 3.60 6.13
CA ASP A 37 2.81 2.29 6.42
C ASP A 37 2.85 2.01 7.93
N ARG A 38 1.80 1.38 8.46
CA ARG A 38 1.70 1.08 9.90
C ARG A 38 2.26 -0.28 10.31
N GLY A 39 2.86 -1.01 9.36
CA GLY A 39 3.38 -2.37 9.56
C GLY A 39 2.30 -3.40 9.85
N LEU A 40 1.06 -3.18 9.38
CA LEU A 40 -0.08 -4.06 9.65
C LEU A 40 -0.74 -4.49 8.35
N VAL A 41 -0.92 -5.80 8.19
CA VAL A 41 -1.62 -6.38 7.04
C VAL A 41 -2.82 -7.19 7.50
N LYS A 42 -3.85 -7.25 6.66
CA LYS A 42 -4.97 -8.17 6.83
C LYS A 42 -4.69 -9.42 6.02
N GLU A 43 -4.44 -10.53 6.71
CA GLU A 43 -4.24 -11.84 6.08
C GLU A 43 -5.47 -12.71 6.26
N LYS A 44 -5.63 -13.67 5.36
CA LYS A 44 -6.66 -14.72 5.43
C LYS A 44 -6.01 -16.09 5.65
N PRO A 45 -5.45 -16.37 6.84
CA PRO A 45 -4.94 -17.69 7.14
C PRO A 45 -6.07 -18.71 7.09
N TYR A 46 -5.77 -19.86 6.49
CA TYR A 46 -6.66 -21.01 6.49
C TYR A 46 -6.42 -21.84 7.74
N ASN A 47 -7.45 -22.04 8.55
CA ASN A 47 -7.40 -22.97 9.66
C ASN A 47 -8.01 -24.32 9.22
N PRO A 48 -7.21 -25.41 9.14
CA PRO A 48 -7.70 -26.72 8.71
C PRO A 48 -8.74 -27.32 9.67
N CYS A 49 -8.82 -26.86 10.92
CA CYS A 49 -9.80 -27.29 11.91
C CYS A 49 -10.39 -26.04 12.56
N PRO A 50 -11.38 -25.36 11.94
CA PRO A 50 -12.66 -25.90 11.46
C PRO A 50 -12.92 -25.70 9.95
N ALA A 51 -11.89 -25.87 9.10
CA ALA A 51 -11.95 -25.65 7.65
C ALA A 51 -12.46 -24.24 7.24
N MET A 52 -12.08 -23.21 8.01
CA MET A 52 -12.52 -21.84 7.81
C MET A 52 -11.34 -20.90 7.60
N GLN A 53 -11.55 -19.87 6.78
CA GLN A 53 -10.65 -18.72 6.65
C GLN A 53 -11.20 -17.56 7.47
N SER A 54 -10.36 -16.96 8.30
CA SER A 54 -10.71 -15.73 9.04
C SER A 54 -9.81 -14.59 8.59
N LEU A 55 -10.35 -13.37 8.60
CA LEU A 55 -9.59 -12.17 8.29
C LEU A 55 -8.96 -11.64 9.59
N VAL A 56 -7.65 -11.81 9.74
CA VAL A 56 -6.93 -11.37 10.93
C VAL A 56 -5.93 -10.27 10.58
N VAL A 57 -5.73 -9.35 11.53
CA VAL A 57 -4.71 -8.30 11.42
C VAL A 57 -3.42 -8.84 12.02
N VAL A 58 -2.34 -8.86 11.24
CA VAL A 58 -1.04 -9.40 11.62
C VAL A 58 0.03 -8.33 11.41
N PRO A 59 1.02 -8.20 12.32
CA PRO A 59 2.16 -7.32 12.10
C PRO A 59 3.07 -7.85 10.98
N VAL A 60 3.55 -6.98 10.10
CA VAL A 60 4.52 -7.31 9.06
C VAL A 60 5.92 -6.95 9.55
N PRO A 61 6.85 -7.92 9.65
CA PRO A 61 8.15 -7.67 10.27
C PRO A 61 9.09 -6.76 9.47
N ASN A 62 8.84 -6.53 8.17
CA ASN A 62 9.77 -5.83 7.27
C ASN A 62 9.09 -4.81 6.33
N ASN A 63 8.16 -4.01 6.83
CA ASN A 63 7.47 -3.00 6.01
C ASN A 63 8.28 -1.70 5.88
N CYS A 64 9.23 -1.65 4.96
CA CYS A 64 9.95 -0.42 4.67
C CYS A 64 10.36 -0.32 3.20
N ALA A 65 9.99 0.81 2.56
CA ALA A 65 10.68 1.41 1.41
C ALA A 65 10.37 0.96 -0.02
N GLY A 66 9.39 0.08 -0.27
CA GLY A 66 9.19 -0.46 -1.62
C GLY A 66 8.79 0.52 -2.74
N LYS A 67 8.28 1.72 -2.42
CA LYS A 67 7.66 2.63 -3.44
C LYS A 67 8.05 4.10 -3.36
N ALA A 68 8.31 4.63 -2.17
CA ALA A 68 8.79 6.00 -2.03
C ALA A 68 10.23 6.06 -2.53
N GLY A 69 10.43 6.47 -3.78
CA GLY A 69 11.76 6.40 -4.39
C GLY A 69 11.80 6.04 -5.87
N CYS A 70 10.72 5.46 -6.43
CA CYS A 70 10.79 4.86 -7.76
C CYS A 70 11.07 5.86 -8.91
N VAL A 71 10.59 7.10 -8.78
CA VAL A 71 10.71 8.15 -9.83
C VAL A 71 11.56 9.33 -9.36
N ALA A 72 11.70 9.52 -8.04
CA ALA A 72 12.49 10.56 -7.41
C ALA A 72 12.83 10.10 -5.98
N PRO A 73 13.86 10.66 -5.30
CA PRO A 73 14.19 10.30 -3.92
C PRO A 73 12.94 10.42 -3.04
N GLY A 74 12.56 9.30 -2.42
CA GLY A 74 11.35 9.23 -1.60
C GLY A 74 11.65 8.85 -0.17
N LYS A 75 10.69 9.11 0.71
CA LYS A 75 10.81 8.87 2.14
C LYS A 75 9.67 7.98 2.61
N SER A 76 10.02 6.91 3.33
CA SER A 76 9.07 6.00 3.96
C SER A 76 9.08 6.22 5.46
N PHE A 77 7.91 6.13 6.09
CA PHE A 77 7.70 6.28 7.53
C PHE A 77 6.92 5.11 8.09
#